data_AF-A0A5E4HJA9-F1
#
_entry.id   AF-A0A5E4HJA9-F1
#
_cell.length_a   1.000
_cell.length_b   1.000
_cell.length_c   1.000
_cell.angle_alpha   90.00
_cell.angle_beta   90.00
_cell.angle_gamma   90.00
#
_symmetry.space_group_name_H-M   'P 1'
#
loop_
_entity.id
_entity.type
_entity.pdbx_description
1 polymer ?
#
loop_
_entity_poly.entity_id
_entity_poly.type
_entity_poly.pdbx_seq_one_letter_code
_entity_poly.pdbx_strand_id
1 'polypeptide(L)'
;MTWHPPKFDKHAFAGKRSKAVSATKTRSGWDSTGISFGDLGSMHIARRERRQERRLPTPKWAVRNDWLQELIVAYLEERFYVKPNYLLTLIERLKVARAAAEYYCPQKRVLLEEWLEDYHSLCVYGRRDLTDEEAIKAFATLRCNKGQLPLNADIAREYLAQKKIHDLEIQIQNIDTDIVLTERGHAEVIAAIVYLYYRLGWDSVAVAEQLALKSPHVRQVLARLHATWNQTLSHLWPQIDEAGEDQGNRTSGVHGAGPAESLPEEPLERFFNA
;
A
#
# COMPACT_ATOMS: atom_id res chain seq x y z
N MET A 1 29.98 -35.89 8.83
CA MET A 1 30.23 -34.49 8.43
C MET A 1 30.15 -33.63 9.68
N THR A 2 31.28 -33.08 10.13
CA THR A 2 31.35 -32.19 11.30
C THR A 2 30.94 -30.77 10.90
N TRP A 3 29.82 -30.28 11.44
CA TRP A 3 29.40 -28.89 11.25
C TRP A 3 30.32 -27.96 12.06
N HIS A 4 30.95 -27.01 11.37
CA HIS A 4 31.73 -25.96 12.02
C HIS A 4 30.86 -24.71 12.20
N PRO A 5 30.73 -24.19 13.44
CA PRO A 5 29.97 -22.97 13.66
C PRO A 5 30.66 -21.79 12.94
N PRO A 6 29.91 -20.91 12.25
CA PRO A 6 30.49 -19.76 11.57
C PRO A 6 31.16 -18.82 12.59
N LYS A 7 32.46 -18.59 12.43
CA LYS A 7 33.22 -17.66 13.28
C LYS A 7 32.95 -16.23 12.82
N PHE A 8 32.34 -15.41 13.67
CA PHE A 8 32.09 -14.00 13.37
C PHE A 8 33.42 -13.23 13.38
N ASP A 9 33.85 -12.75 12.22
CA ASP A 9 34.96 -11.82 12.11
C ASP A 9 34.46 -10.39 12.35
N LYS A 10 34.91 -9.79 13.45
CA LYS A 10 34.58 -8.40 13.84
C LYS A 10 34.98 -7.39 12.76
N HIS A 11 36.03 -7.69 11.98
CA HIS A 11 36.52 -6.82 10.92
C HIS A 11 35.84 -7.06 9.58
N ALA A 12 35.20 -8.22 9.38
CA ALA A 12 34.49 -8.51 8.14
C ALA A 12 33.39 -7.49 7.84
N PHE A 13 32.85 -6.80 8.85
CA PHE A 13 31.82 -5.76 8.71
C PHE A 13 32.27 -4.35 9.11
N ALA A 14 33.40 -4.20 9.80
CA ALA A 14 33.92 -2.89 10.17
C ALA A 14 34.37 -2.13 8.91
N GLY A 15 33.74 -0.99 8.64
CA GLY A 15 34.05 -0.18 7.45
C GLY A 15 33.37 -0.61 6.15
N LYS A 16 32.38 -1.53 6.19
CA LYS A 16 31.56 -1.80 5.00
C LYS A 16 30.82 -0.54 4.56
N ARG A 17 31.17 -0.03 3.39
CA ARG A 17 30.40 1.03 2.73
C ARG A 17 29.25 0.39 1.95
N SER A 18 28.08 1.02 1.99
CA SER A 18 26.87 0.53 1.32
C SER A 18 26.98 0.59 -0.21
N LYS A 19 27.92 1.38 -0.73
CA LYS A 19 28.15 1.58 -2.16
C LYS A 19 29.64 1.40 -2.47
N ALA A 20 29.93 0.78 -3.60
CA ALA A 20 31.30 0.63 -4.10
C ALA A 20 31.96 1.99 -4.41
N VAL A 21 31.15 2.96 -4.86
CA VAL A 21 31.56 4.35 -5.07
C VAL A 21 30.67 5.24 -4.22
N SER A 22 31.28 6.03 -3.34
CA SER A 22 30.59 7.03 -2.53
C SER A 22 31.53 8.17 -2.21
N ALA A 23 31.06 9.41 -2.34
CA ALA A 23 31.73 10.59 -1.85
C ALA A 23 30.74 11.37 -0.98
N THR A 24 31.05 11.50 0.31
CA THR A 24 30.25 12.26 1.26
C THR A 24 31.04 13.50 1.67
N LYS A 25 30.46 14.69 1.51
CA LYS A 25 31.08 15.93 1.97
C LYS A 25 31.04 15.97 3.50
N THR A 26 32.20 16.10 4.13
CA THR A 26 32.36 16.24 5.58
C THR A 26 32.83 17.66 5.92
N ARG A 27 32.85 18.01 7.22
CA ARG A 27 33.31 19.34 7.66
C ARG A 27 34.79 19.59 7.31
N SER A 28 35.61 18.55 7.26
CA SER A 28 37.04 18.62 6.99
C SER A 28 37.43 18.32 5.52
N GLY A 29 36.47 18.00 4.65
CA GLY A 29 36.75 17.69 3.25
C GLY A 29 35.75 16.71 2.63
N TRP A 30 36.27 15.71 1.94
CA TRP A 30 35.49 14.64 1.32
C TRP A 30 35.88 13.29 1.89
N ASP A 31 34.92 12.54 2.43
CA ASP A 31 35.09 11.13 2.72
C ASP A 31 34.67 10.31 1.49
N SER A 32 35.65 9.81 0.76
CA SER A 32 35.47 9.05 -0.48
C SER A 32 35.99 7.62 -0.33
N THR A 33 35.46 6.68 -1.12
CA THR A 33 36.03 5.32 -1.25
C THR A 33 37.37 5.31 -1.98
N GLY A 34 37.73 6.42 -2.65
CA GLY A 34 38.92 6.47 -3.51
C GLY A 34 38.75 5.71 -4.83
N ILE A 35 37.55 5.23 -5.14
CA ILE A 35 37.22 4.52 -6.38
C ILE A 35 36.42 5.47 -7.25
N SER A 36 36.87 5.76 -8.47
CA SER A 36 36.11 6.57 -9.42
C SER A 36 34.99 5.74 -10.08
N PHE A 37 33.98 6.40 -10.65
CA PHE A 37 32.96 5.71 -11.43
C PHE A 37 33.54 5.01 -12.68
N GLY A 38 34.63 5.53 -13.26
CA GLY A 38 35.33 4.89 -14.37
C GLY A 38 35.99 3.57 -13.95
N ASP A 39 36.62 3.55 -12.77
CA ASP A 39 37.30 2.36 -12.25
C ASP A 39 36.31 1.22 -11.96
N LEU A 40 35.09 1.56 -11.52
CA LEU A 40 34.05 0.59 -11.20
C LEU A 40 33.74 -0.37 -12.37
N GLY A 41 33.85 0.10 -13.62
CA GLY A 41 33.66 -0.74 -14.81
C GLY A 41 34.77 -1.78 -15.02
N SER A 42 35.96 -1.53 -14.49
CA SER A 42 37.12 -2.44 -14.57
C SER A 42 37.23 -3.41 -13.38
N MET A 43 36.46 -3.17 -12.30
CA MET A 43 36.49 -4.01 -11.11
C MET A 43 35.59 -5.24 -11.23
N HIS A 44 36.05 -6.37 -10.70
CA HIS A 44 35.20 -7.56 -10.56
C HIS A 44 34.15 -7.33 -9.46
N ILE A 45 32.93 -7.00 -9.87
CA ILE A 45 31.79 -6.87 -8.95
C ILE A 45 31.09 -8.22 -8.88
N ALA A 46 31.21 -8.89 -7.73
CA ALA A 46 30.37 -10.04 -7.43
C ALA A 46 28.91 -9.59 -7.32
N ARG A 47 28.16 -9.71 -8.41
CA ARG A 47 26.72 -9.49 -8.40
C ARG A 47 26.09 -10.71 -7.77
N ARG A 48 25.39 -10.53 -6.64
CA ARG A 48 24.49 -11.57 -6.17
C ARG A 48 23.44 -11.76 -7.27
N GLU A 49 23.28 -12.99 -7.73
CA GLU A 49 22.16 -13.36 -8.57
C GLU A 49 20.90 -12.85 -7.87
N ARG A 50 20.04 -12.14 -8.62
CA ARG A 50 18.75 -11.69 -8.08
C ARG A 50 17.90 -12.94 -7.88
N ARG A 51 18.12 -13.64 -6.77
CA ARG A 51 17.20 -14.67 -6.32
C ARG A 51 15.91 -13.95 -5.97
N GLN A 52 14.88 -14.22 -6.75
CA GLN A 52 13.52 -13.77 -6.50
C GLN A 52 12.88 -14.60 -5.37
N GLU A 53 13.69 -15.00 -4.38
CA GLU A 53 13.23 -15.68 -3.19
C GLU A 53 12.56 -14.62 -2.31
N ARG A 54 11.28 -14.84 -2.01
CA ARG A 54 10.55 -13.93 -1.12
C ARG A 54 11.12 -14.04 0.28
N ARG A 55 11.26 -12.90 0.93
CA ARG A 55 11.69 -12.83 2.34
C ARG A 55 10.72 -13.53 3.28
N LEU A 56 9.42 -13.49 2.98
CA LEU A 56 8.37 -14.10 3.78
C LEU A 56 7.70 -15.23 2.97
N PRO A 57 7.26 -16.31 3.64
CA PRO A 57 6.53 -17.38 2.98
C PRO A 57 5.23 -16.85 2.37
N THR A 58 4.77 -17.50 1.31
CA THR A 58 3.48 -17.20 0.70
C THR A 58 2.37 -17.49 1.72
N PRO A 59 1.47 -16.53 2.00
CA PRO A 59 0.35 -16.75 2.91
C PRO A 59 -0.58 -17.83 2.38
N LYS A 60 -1.13 -18.67 3.27
CA LYS A 60 -2.06 -19.75 2.90
C LYS A 60 -3.31 -19.21 2.18
N TRP A 61 -3.83 -18.07 2.63
CA TRP A 61 -4.97 -17.39 1.99
C TRP A 61 -4.68 -16.91 0.56
N ALA A 62 -3.42 -16.70 0.18
CA ALA A 62 -3.09 -16.29 -1.18
C ALA A 62 -3.13 -17.47 -2.17
N VAL A 63 -2.91 -18.69 -1.68
CA VAL A 63 -2.90 -19.93 -2.49
C VAL A 63 -4.30 -20.51 -2.64
N ARG A 64 -5.12 -20.42 -1.60
CA ARG A 64 -6.49 -20.95 -1.54
C ARG A 64 -7.52 -19.95 -2.09
N ASN A 65 -8.25 -20.32 -3.15
CA ASN A 65 -9.21 -19.44 -3.82
C ASN A 65 -10.41 -19.07 -2.94
N ASP A 66 -10.94 -20.03 -2.19
CA ASP A 66 -12.04 -19.85 -1.23
C ASP A 66 -11.69 -18.82 -0.17
N TRP A 67 -10.48 -18.91 0.40
CA TRP A 67 -10.00 -17.97 1.42
C TRP A 67 -9.72 -16.59 0.85
N LEU A 68 -9.17 -16.53 -0.37
CA LEU A 68 -8.92 -15.27 -1.05
C LEU A 68 -10.20 -14.52 -1.36
N GLN A 69 -11.24 -15.21 -1.84
CA GLN A 69 -12.53 -14.61 -2.14
C GLN A 69 -13.16 -13.99 -0.88
N GLU A 70 -13.18 -14.74 0.22
CA GLU A 70 -13.72 -14.27 1.50
C GLU A 70 -12.93 -13.06 2.02
N LEU A 71 -11.60 -13.11 1.94
CA LEU A 71 -10.72 -12.02 2.35
C LEU A 71 -10.94 -10.75 1.52
N ILE A 72 -11.11 -10.88 0.20
CA ILE A 72 -11.39 -9.74 -0.66
C ILE A 72 -12.72 -9.10 -0.28
N VAL A 73 -13.77 -9.88 -0.06
CA VAL A 73 -15.09 -9.34 0.33
C VAL A 73 -15.01 -8.66 1.70
N ALA A 74 -14.42 -9.31 2.71
CA ALA A 74 -14.25 -8.73 4.04
C ALA A 74 -13.44 -7.42 4.00
N TYR A 75 -12.40 -7.36 3.17
CA TYR A 75 -11.61 -6.15 2.96
C TYR A 75 -12.43 -5.01 2.34
N LEU A 76 -13.30 -5.31 1.37
CA LEU A 76 -14.15 -4.30 0.73
C LEU A 76 -15.27 -3.83 1.67
N GLU A 77 -15.84 -4.73 2.47
CA GLU A 77 -16.80 -4.39 3.51
C GLU A 77 -16.19 -3.39 4.51
N GLU A 78 -14.99 -3.67 5.02
CA GLU A 78 -14.25 -2.76 5.90
C GLU A 78 -13.95 -1.42 5.21
N ARG A 79 -13.49 -1.45 3.95
CA ARG A 79 -13.11 -0.25 3.19
C ARG A 79 -14.28 0.69 2.93
N PHE A 80 -15.46 0.16 2.66
CA PHE A 80 -16.66 0.92 2.35
C PHE A 80 -17.63 1.03 3.54
N TYR A 81 -17.16 0.71 4.75
CA TYR A 81 -17.94 0.79 5.98
C TYR A 81 -19.26 -0.02 5.93
N VAL A 82 -19.27 -1.10 5.16
CA VAL A 82 -20.41 -2.01 5.07
C VAL A 82 -20.31 -3.01 6.21
N LYS A 83 -21.36 -3.10 7.04
CA LYS A 83 -21.41 -4.09 8.11
C LYS A 83 -21.47 -5.51 7.51
N PRO A 84 -20.56 -6.43 7.89
CA PRO A 84 -20.58 -7.78 7.34
C PRO A 84 -21.86 -8.51 7.73
N ASN A 85 -22.51 -9.14 6.74
CA ASN A 85 -23.69 -9.99 6.94
C ASN A 85 -23.38 -11.41 6.46
N TYR A 86 -22.94 -12.26 7.39
CA TYR A 86 -22.54 -13.64 7.11
C TYR A 86 -23.71 -14.58 6.75
N LEU A 87 -24.97 -14.11 6.79
CA LEU A 87 -26.12 -14.86 6.28
C LEU A 87 -26.24 -14.77 4.76
N LEU A 88 -25.64 -13.75 4.14
CA LEU A 88 -25.62 -13.57 2.71
C LEU A 88 -24.51 -14.40 2.07
N THR A 89 -24.73 -14.81 0.83
CA THR A 89 -23.70 -15.45 0.02
C THR A 89 -22.57 -14.46 -0.27
N LEU A 90 -21.37 -14.99 -0.58
CA LEU A 90 -20.21 -14.17 -0.91
C LEU A 90 -20.45 -13.23 -2.10
N ILE A 91 -21.23 -13.69 -3.08
CA ILE A 91 -21.59 -12.92 -4.27
C ILE A 91 -22.50 -11.75 -3.89
N GLU A 92 -23.49 -11.97 -3.03
CA GLU A 92 -24.40 -10.92 -2.56
C GLU A 92 -23.65 -9.88 -1.74
N ARG A 93 -22.77 -10.30 -0.82
CA ARG A 93 -21.91 -9.38 -0.05
C ARG A 93 -21.03 -8.54 -0.96
N LEU A 94 -20.43 -9.15 -1.99
CA LEU A 94 -19.65 -8.42 -2.99
C LEU A 94 -20.50 -7.39 -3.76
N LYS A 95 -21.74 -7.74 -4.13
CA LYS A 95 -22.67 -6.78 -4.77
C LYS A 95 -22.98 -5.60 -3.85
N VAL A 96 -23.24 -5.85 -2.57
CA VAL A 96 -23.48 -4.77 -1.58
C VAL A 96 -22.25 -3.86 -1.47
N ALA A 97 -21.05 -4.44 -1.37
CA ALA A 97 -19.81 -3.66 -1.31
C ALA A 97 -19.56 -2.83 -2.59
N ARG A 98 -19.92 -3.35 -3.77
CA ARG A 98 -19.84 -2.60 -5.04
C ARG A 98 -20.83 -1.45 -5.09
N ALA A 99 -22.08 -1.68 -4.68
CA ALA A 99 -23.07 -0.62 -4.61
C ALA A 99 -22.63 0.50 -3.65
N ALA A 100 -22.01 0.15 -2.52
CA ALA A 100 -21.40 1.14 -1.63
C ALA A 100 -20.25 1.91 -2.29
N ALA A 101 -19.38 1.22 -3.04
CA ALA A 101 -18.29 1.87 -3.77
C ALA A 101 -18.82 2.87 -4.82
N GLU A 102 -19.85 2.48 -5.57
CA GLU A 102 -20.53 3.34 -6.55
C GLU A 102 -21.18 4.56 -5.89
N TYR A 103 -21.79 4.38 -4.73
CA TYR A 103 -22.39 5.47 -3.95
C TYR A 103 -21.35 6.52 -3.52
N TYR A 104 -20.17 6.10 -3.06
CA TYR A 104 -19.12 7.02 -2.60
C TYR A 104 -18.30 7.65 -3.74
N CYS A 105 -18.30 7.06 -4.94
CA CYS A 105 -17.44 7.51 -6.04
C CYS A 105 -17.72 8.97 -6.47
N PRO A 106 -18.97 9.41 -6.70
CA PRO A 106 -19.27 10.80 -7.05
C PRO A 106 -18.80 11.81 -6.00
N GLN A 107 -18.98 11.50 -4.72
CA GLN A 107 -18.57 12.39 -3.61
C GLN A 107 -17.05 12.57 -3.58
N LYS A 108 -16.29 11.50 -3.85
CA LYS A 108 -14.84 11.57 -3.96
C LYS A 108 -14.37 12.41 -5.15
N ARG A 109 -15.12 12.42 -6.26
CA ARG A 109 -14.82 13.28 -7.42
C ARG A 109 -14.97 14.74 -7.08
N VAL A 110 -16.06 15.13 -6.43
CA VAL A 110 -16.28 16.50 -5.96
C VAL A 110 -15.14 16.93 -5.03
N LEU A 111 -14.79 16.09 -4.05
CA LEU A 111 -13.69 16.38 -3.12
C LEU A 111 -12.33 16.50 -3.83
N LEU A 112 -12.08 15.67 -4.86
CA LEU A 112 -10.87 15.77 -5.67
C LEU A 112 -10.82 17.10 -6.45
N GLU A 113 -11.93 17.53 -7.03
CA GLU A 113 -12.03 18.83 -7.72
C GLU A 113 -11.75 19.99 -6.76
N GLU A 114 -12.37 20.00 -5.57
CA GLU A 114 -12.10 20.98 -4.52
C GLU A 114 -10.60 21.03 -4.15
N TRP A 115 -9.97 19.87 -3.96
CA TRP A 115 -8.54 19.81 -3.62
C TRP A 115 -7.63 20.27 -4.76
N LEU A 116 -8.02 20.03 -6.02
CA LEU A 116 -7.27 20.51 -7.19
C LEU A 116 -7.36 22.04 -7.31
N GLU A 117 -8.53 22.62 -7.03
CA GLU A 117 -8.71 24.07 -6.97
C GLU A 117 -7.87 24.70 -5.86
N ASP A 118 -7.91 24.13 -4.65
CA ASP A 118 -7.08 24.55 -3.51
C ASP A 118 -5.58 24.46 -3.84
N TYR A 119 -5.15 23.36 -4.45
CA TYR A 119 -3.77 23.16 -4.88
C TYR A 119 -3.33 24.21 -5.89
N HIS A 120 -4.17 24.48 -6.90
CA HIS A 120 -3.90 25.51 -7.90
C HIS A 120 -3.81 26.90 -7.27
N SER A 121 -4.76 27.24 -6.39
CA SER A 121 -4.78 28.50 -5.65
C SER A 121 -3.49 28.70 -4.83
N LEU A 122 -3.04 27.67 -4.12
CA LEU A 122 -1.80 27.73 -3.34
C LEU A 122 -0.55 27.86 -4.22
N CYS A 123 -0.52 27.20 -5.38
CA CYS A 123 0.60 27.33 -6.32
C CYS A 123 0.71 28.76 -6.89
N VAL A 124 -0.41 29.41 -7.18
CA VAL A 124 -0.44 30.75 -7.80
C VAL A 124 -0.28 31.85 -6.77
N TYR A 125 -1.01 31.77 -5.65
CA TYR A 125 -1.12 32.87 -4.69
C TYR A 125 -0.30 32.65 -3.41
N GLY A 126 0.13 31.42 -3.11
CA GLY A 126 0.77 31.09 -1.82
C GLY A 126 -0.19 31.26 -0.64
N ARG A 127 0.36 31.44 0.58
CA ARG A 127 -0.42 31.68 1.81
C ARG A 127 -0.58 33.17 2.14
N ARG A 128 -1.12 33.93 1.19
CA ARG A 128 -1.43 35.38 1.40
C ARG A 128 -2.64 35.60 2.29
N ASP A 129 -3.41 34.56 2.56
CA ASP A 129 -4.54 34.52 3.49
C ASP A 129 -4.11 34.76 4.95
N LEU A 130 -2.87 34.44 5.30
CA LEU A 130 -2.37 34.51 6.68
C LEU A 130 -1.77 35.88 7.01
N THR A 131 -2.14 36.41 8.18
CA THR A 131 -1.44 37.55 8.79
C THR A 131 -0.01 37.17 9.20
N ASP A 132 0.87 38.16 9.39
CA ASP A 132 2.28 37.92 9.77
C ASP A 132 2.38 37.13 11.09
N GLU A 133 1.57 37.49 12.09
CA GLU A 133 1.55 36.84 13.41
C GLU A 133 1.07 35.38 13.31
N GLU A 134 0.02 35.13 12.53
CA GLU A 134 -0.51 33.77 12.32
C GLU A 134 0.50 32.89 11.59
N ALA A 135 1.17 33.42 10.56
CA ALA A 135 2.18 32.68 9.80
C ALA A 135 3.36 32.27 10.69
N ILE A 136 3.88 33.21 11.52
CA ILE A 136 4.97 32.93 12.45
C ILE A 136 4.54 31.90 13.51
N LYS A 137 3.34 32.06 14.09
CA LYS A 137 2.79 31.15 15.10
C LYS A 137 2.57 29.74 14.55
N ALA A 138 1.99 29.63 13.35
CA ALA A 138 1.77 28.35 12.69
C ALA A 138 3.09 27.66 12.34
N PHE A 139 4.07 28.42 11.83
CA PHE A 139 5.40 27.90 11.56
C PHE A 139 6.10 27.40 12.84
N ALA A 140 6.09 28.21 13.91
CA ALA A 140 6.68 27.84 15.19
C ALA A 140 6.08 26.54 15.71
N THR A 141 4.75 26.40 15.68
CA THR A 141 4.05 25.17 16.11
C THR A 141 4.53 23.93 15.35
N LEU A 142 4.81 24.04 14.05
CA LEU A 142 5.31 22.92 13.24
C LEU A 142 6.81 22.62 13.46
N ARG A 143 7.62 23.62 13.78
CA ARG A 143 9.10 23.52 13.84
C ARG A 143 9.70 23.58 15.24
N CYS A 144 8.90 23.78 16.30
CA CYS A 144 9.35 23.75 17.70
C CYS A 144 10.14 22.47 18.04
N ASN A 145 9.82 21.35 17.41
CA ASN A 145 10.55 20.08 17.60
C ASN A 145 11.98 20.06 17.00
N LYS A 146 12.36 21.06 16.19
CA LYS A 146 13.67 21.14 15.52
C LYS A 146 14.48 22.39 15.88
N GLY A 147 13.99 23.23 16.81
CA GLY A 147 14.71 24.42 17.30
C GLY A 147 14.96 25.50 16.24
N GLN A 148 14.21 25.50 15.12
CA GLN A 148 14.35 26.49 14.06
C GLN A 148 13.20 27.49 14.12
N LEU A 149 13.53 28.76 14.36
CA LEU A 149 12.59 29.87 14.21
C LEU A 149 12.68 30.45 12.79
N PRO A 150 11.58 30.94 12.23
CA PRO A 150 11.61 31.60 10.93
C PRO A 150 12.30 32.96 11.05
N LEU A 151 13.07 33.34 10.04
CA LEU A 151 13.77 34.63 10.00
C LEU A 151 12.78 35.81 9.79
N ASN A 152 11.71 35.59 9.03
CA ASN A 152 10.64 36.56 8.77
C ASN A 152 9.29 35.86 8.48
N ALA A 153 8.20 36.64 8.43
CA ALA A 153 6.85 36.14 8.14
C ALA A 153 6.72 35.57 6.71
N ASP A 154 7.42 36.11 5.72
CA ASP A 154 7.34 35.65 4.34
C ASP A 154 7.93 34.24 4.16
N ILE A 155 9.08 33.95 4.77
CA ILE A 155 9.67 32.60 4.81
C ILE A 155 8.72 31.64 5.53
N ALA A 156 8.05 32.10 6.60
CA ALA A 156 7.05 31.28 7.29
C ALA A 156 5.86 30.94 6.37
N ARG A 157 5.31 31.92 5.63
CA ARG A 157 4.23 31.70 4.66
C ARG A 157 4.65 30.77 3.53
N GLU A 158 5.82 30.99 2.94
CA GLU A 158 6.34 30.17 1.85
C GLU A 158 6.49 28.72 2.29
N TYR A 159 7.07 28.49 3.47
CA TYR A 159 7.20 27.15 4.02
C TYR A 159 5.85 26.47 4.28
N LEU A 160 4.91 27.19 4.86
CA LEU A 160 3.56 26.68 5.11
C LEU A 160 2.83 26.35 3.81
N ALA A 161 2.99 27.19 2.78
CA ALA A 161 2.46 26.95 1.45
C ALA A 161 3.04 25.66 0.85
N GLN A 162 4.37 25.53 0.81
CA GLN A 162 5.05 24.34 0.28
C GLN A 162 4.65 23.07 1.01
N LYS A 163 4.56 23.13 2.35
CA LYS A 163 4.09 21.98 3.15
C LYS A 163 2.65 21.60 2.78
N LYS A 164 1.74 22.58 2.71
CA LYS A 164 0.33 22.31 2.40
C LYS A 164 0.15 21.80 0.96
N ILE A 165 0.90 22.34 0.00
CA ILE A 165 0.99 21.84 -1.37
C ILE A 165 1.39 20.36 -1.34
N HIS A 166 2.48 20.02 -0.66
CA HIS A 166 2.93 18.62 -0.55
C HIS A 166 1.88 17.70 0.10
N ASP A 167 1.25 18.15 1.19
CA ASP A 167 0.19 17.41 1.86
C ASP A 167 -1.02 17.18 0.90
N LEU A 168 -1.39 18.18 0.10
CA LEU A 168 -2.44 18.09 -0.93
C LEU A 168 -2.05 17.16 -2.08
N GLU A 169 -0.81 17.19 -2.57
CA GLU A 169 -0.33 16.26 -3.62
C GLU A 169 -0.56 14.80 -3.21
N ILE A 170 -0.23 14.47 -1.96
CA ILE A 170 -0.42 13.13 -1.41
C ILE A 170 -1.91 12.80 -1.35
N GLN A 171 -2.75 13.72 -0.86
CA GLN A 171 -4.19 13.53 -0.73
C GLN A 171 -4.86 13.35 -2.10
N ILE A 172 -4.57 14.23 -3.06
CA ILE A 172 -5.02 14.18 -4.46
C ILE A 172 -4.62 12.84 -5.08
N GLN A 173 -3.36 12.43 -4.95
CA GLN A 173 -2.90 11.15 -5.48
C GLN A 173 -3.68 9.97 -4.87
N ASN A 174 -3.92 9.99 -3.56
CA ASN A 174 -4.62 8.91 -2.86
C ASN A 174 -6.09 8.80 -3.29
N ILE A 175 -6.80 9.93 -3.40
CA ILE A 175 -8.21 9.93 -3.79
C ILE A 175 -8.39 9.61 -5.28
N ASP A 176 -7.52 10.14 -6.15
CA ASP A 176 -7.50 9.82 -7.58
C ASP A 176 -7.31 8.31 -7.80
N THR A 177 -6.33 7.72 -7.09
CA THR A 177 -6.11 6.28 -7.13
C THR A 177 -7.33 5.50 -6.66
N ASP A 178 -8.01 5.96 -5.61
CA ASP A 178 -9.19 5.27 -5.09
C ASP A 178 -10.37 5.33 -6.07
N ILE A 179 -10.56 6.47 -6.74
CA ILE A 179 -11.55 6.62 -7.81
C ILE A 179 -11.23 5.64 -8.95
N VAL A 180 -9.99 5.63 -9.44
CA VAL A 180 -9.56 4.73 -10.53
C VAL A 180 -9.75 3.25 -10.15
N LEU A 181 -9.45 2.87 -8.89
CA LEU A 181 -9.69 1.51 -8.41
C LEU A 181 -11.19 1.18 -8.34
N THR A 182 -12.03 2.15 -7.97
CA THR A 182 -13.49 1.98 -7.92
C THR A 182 -14.03 1.66 -9.32
N GLU A 183 -13.63 2.45 -10.30
CA GLU A 183 -14.11 2.32 -11.68
C GLU A 183 -13.63 1.06 -12.39
N ARG A 184 -12.43 0.58 -12.06
CA ARG A 184 -11.88 -0.67 -12.61
C ARG A 184 -12.43 -1.93 -11.93
N GLY A 185 -13.11 -1.79 -10.78
CA GLY A 185 -13.51 -2.88 -9.92
C GLY A 185 -12.41 -3.26 -8.92
N HIS A 186 -12.55 -2.82 -7.66
CA HIS A 186 -11.55 -3.09 -6.62
C HIS A 186 -11.27 -4.59 -6.45
N ALA A 187 -12.31 -5.43 -6.46
CA ALA A 187 -12.16 -6.86 -6.22
C ALA A 187 -11.25 -7.53 -7.26
N GLU A 188 -11.48 -7.23 -8.53
CA GLU A 188 -10.71 -7.72 -9.67
C GLU A 188 -9.26 -7.27 -9.60
N VAL A 189 -9.02 -5.99 -9.32
CA VAL A 189 -7.66 -5.45 -9.21
C VAL A 189 -6.92 -6.10 -8.03
N ILE A 190 -7.58 -6.30 -6.89
CA ILE A 190 -6.99 -6.95 -5.72
C ILE A 190 -6.68 -8.42 -6.01
N ALA A 191 -7.60 -9.15 -6.63
CA ALA A 191 -7.39 -10.52 -7.04
C ALA A 191 -6.19 -10.64 -8.00
N ALA A 192 -6.07 -9.74 -8.96
CA ALA A 192 -4.94 -9.67 -9.89
C ALA A 192 -3.62 -9.36 -9.16
N ILE A 193 -3.62 -8.42 -8.21
CA ILE A 193 -2.45 -8.12 -7.36
C ILE A 193 -1.99 -9.39 -6.63
N VAL A 194 -2.90 -10.10 -5.96
CA VAL A 194 -2.56 -11.31 -5.20
C VAL A 194 -2.07 -12.41 -6.13
N TYR A 195 -2.72 -12.62 -7.28
CA TYR A 195 -2.33 -13.63 -8.25
C TYR A 195 -0.92 -13.37 -8.81
N LEU A 196 -0.68 -12.18 -9.37
CA LEU A 196 0.61 -11.81 -9.95
C LEU A 196 1.72 -11.80 -8.88
N TYR A 197 1.44 -11.17 -7.74
CA TYR A 197 2.43 -11.03 -6.68
C TYR A 197 2.74 -12.37 -6.03
N TYR A 198 1.74 -13.14 -5.57
CA TYR A 198 1.95 -14.34 -4.76
C TYR A 198 2.07 -15.64 -5.56
N ARG A 199 1.33 -15.81 -6.66
CA ARG A 199 1.32 -17.06 -7.42
C ARG A 199 2.32 -17.07 -8.56
N LEU A 200 2.49 -15.95 -9.25
CA LEU A 200 3.45 -15.84 -10.36
C LEU A 200 4.85 -15.40 -9.94
N GLY A 201 5.07 -15.05 -8.67
CA GLY A 201 6.41 -14.70 -8.20
C GLY A 201 6.85 -13.27 -8.50
N TRP A 202 5.96 -12.43 -9.03
CA TRP A 202 6.34 -11.08 -9.47
C TRP A 202 6.63 -10.17 -8.29
N ASP A 203 7.53 -9.21 -8.48
CA ASP A 203 7.75 -8.15 -7.49
C ASP A 203 6.69 -7.04 -7.61
N SER A 204 6.63 -6.18 -6.58
CA SER A 204 5.64 -5.10 -6.55
C SER A 204 5.80 -4.06 -7.65
N VAL A 205 6.94 -4.01 -8.35
CA VAL A 205 7.18 -3.07 -9.45
C VAL A 205 6.58 -3.65 -10.73
N ALA A 206 6.87 -4.91 -11.04
CA ALA A 206 6.31 -5.61 -12.19
C ALA A 206 4.77 -5.71 -12.12
N VAL A 207 4.22 -6.02 -10.93
CA VAL A 207 2.76 -6.03 -10.71
C VAL A 207 2.15 -4.64 -10.96
N ALA A 208 2.83 -3.60 -10.49
CA ALA A 208 2.35 -2.23 -10.64
C ALA A 208 2.36 -1.77 -12.10
N GLU A 209 3.42 -2.07 -12.84
CA GLU A 209 3.52 -1.81 -14.29
C GLU A 209 2.38 -2.51 -15.05
N GLN A 210 2.16 -3.80 -14.79
CA GLN A 210 1.14 -4.59 -15.46
C GLN A 210 -0.29 -4.12 -15.21
N LEU A 211 -0.57 -3.61 -14.01
CA LEU A 211 -1.90 -3.14 -13.63
C LEU A 211 -2.07 -1.63 -13.80
N ALA A 212 -1.07 -0.94 -14.35
CA ALA A 212 -1.00 0.52 -14.43
C ALA A 212 -1.29 1.18 -13.07
N LEU A 213 -0.62 0.69 -12.02
CA LEU A 213 -0.65 1.19 -10.64
C LEU A 213 0.73 1.68 -10.23
N LYS A 214 0.81 2.34 -9.07
CA LYS A 214 2.09 2.66 -8.43
C LYS A 214 2.52 1.51 -7.51
N SER A 215 3.80 1.16 -7.50
CA SER A 215 4.36 0.11 -6.64
C SER A 215 4.02 0.27 -5.14
N PRO A 216 4.04 1.48 -4.55
CA PRO A 216 3.53 1.71 -3.19
C PRO A 216 2.09 1.25 -2.96
N HIS A 217 1.17 1.42 -3.92
CA HIS A 217 -0.22 1.00 -3.79
C HIS A 217 -0.34 -0.52 -3.72
N VAL A 218 0.40 -1.24 -4.57
CA VAL A 218 0.47 -2.71 -4.53
C VAL A 218 0.90 -3.19 -3.13
N ARG A 219 1.95 -2.59 -2.58
CA ARG A 219 2.42 -2.93 -1.23
C ARG A 219 1.41 -2.61 -0.13
N GLN A 220 0.74 -1.46 -0.22
CA GLN A 220 -0.29 -1.06 0.74
C GLN A 220 -1.50 -2.00 0.69
N VAL A 221 -1.96 -2.40 -0.50
CA VAL A 221 -3.05 -3.38 -0.66
C VAL A 221 -2.66 -4.71 0.00
N LEU A 222 -1.49 -5.26 -0.31
CA LEU A 222 -1.01 -6.51 0.28
C LEU A 222 -0.90 -6.43 1.82
N ALA A 223 -0.38 -5.31 2.34
CA ALA A 223 -0.28 -5.09 3.78
C ALA A 223 -1.65 -4.99 4.46
N ARG A 224 -2.62 -4.31 3.83
CA ARG A 224 -3.98 -4.20 4.35
C ARG A 224 -4.73 -5.53 4.31
N LEU A 225 -4.63 -6.31 3.23
CA LEU A 225 -5.19 -7.67 3.17
C LEU A 225 -4.64 -8.54 4.29
N HIS A 226 -3.35 -8.46 4.57
CA HIS A 226 -2.75 -9.21 5.68
C HIS A 226 -3.28 -8.74 7.04
N ALA A 227 -3.53 -7.44 7.21
CA ALA A 227 -4.15 -6.90 8.43
C ALA A 227 -5.60 -7.37 8.58
N THR A 228 -6.43 -7.25 7.54
CA THR A 228 -7.82 -7.72 7.52
C THR A 228 -7.90 -9.23 7.78
N TRP A 229 -6.99 -10.03 7.20
CA TRP A 229 -6.91 -11.47 7.48
C TRP A 229 -6.70 -11.73 8.97
N ASN A 230 -5.71 -11.07 9.58
CA ASN A 230 -5.38 -11.25 10.98
C ASN A 230 -6.50 -10.80 11.92
N GLN A 231 -7.19 -9.72 11.59
CA GLN A 231 -8.25 -9.16 12.44
C GLN A 231 -9.57 -9.92 12.31
N THR A 232 -9.96 -10.30 11.09
CA THR A 232 -11.34 -10.72 10.79
C THR A 232 -11.45 -12.21 10.51
N LEU A 233 -10.51 -12.81 9.79
CA LEU A 233 -10.68 -14.18 9.26
C LEU A 233 -9.83 -15.24 9.96
N SER A 234 -8.75 -14.83 10.64
CA SER A 234 -7.80 -15.73 11.28
C SER A 234 -8.42 -16.67 12.33
N HIS A 235 -9.54 -16.26 12.95
CA HIS A 235 -10.26 -17.04 13.94
C HIS A 235 -11.39 -17.88 13.33
N LEU A 236 -11.93 -17.48 12.18
CA LEU A 236 -13.03 -18.18 11.49
C LEU A 236 -12.56 -19.42 10.73
N TRP A 237 -11.29 -19.44 10.33
CA TRP A 237 -10.66 -20.62 9.79
C TRP A 237 -9.72 -21.21 10.83
N PRO A 238 -10.17 -22.25 11.58
CA PRO A 238 -9.28 -23.06 12.38
C PRO A 238 -8.09 -23.47 11.51
N GLN A 239 -6.90 -23.51 12.10
CA GLN A 239 -5.72 -24.05 11.42
C GLN A 239 -6.00 -25.51 11.08
N ILE A 240 -6.56 -25.77 9.89
CA ILE A 240 -6.78 -27.12 9.34
C ILE A 240 -5.43 -27.85 9.14
N ASP A 241 -4.32 -27.15 9.39
CA ASP A 241 -2.96 -27.55 9.05
C ASP A 241 -2.27 -28.49 10.05
N GLU A 242 -2.95 -29.05 11.06
CA GLU A 242 -2.31 -30.02 11.97
C GLU A 242 -2.88 -31.46 11.90
N ALA A 243 -3.98 -31.69 11.19
CA ALA A 243 -4.66 -32.99 11.26
C ALA A 243 -4.48 -33.92 10.05
N GLY A 244 -3.72 -33.55 9.01
CA GLY A 244 -3.75 -34.34 7.78
C GLY A 244 -2.65 -34.07 6.77
N GLU A 245 -1.39 -34.28 7.17
CA GLU A 245 -0.39 -34.78 6.23
C GLU A 245 -0.63 -36.30 6.02
N ASP A 246 -1.86 -36.66 5.63
CA ASP A 246 -2.25 -38.04 5.33
C ASP A 246 -2.40 -38.20 3.82
N GLN A 247 -1.60 -39.14 3.31
CA GLN A 247 -1.46 -39.43 1.90
C GLN A 247 -2.72 -40.15 1.41
N GLY A 248 -3.61 -39.48 0.68
CA GLY A 248 -4.61 -40.24 -0.05
C GLY A 248 -5.82 -39.49 -0.57
N ASN A 249 -5.81 -39.26 -1.89
CA ASN A 249 -6.86 -39.78 -2.78
C ASN A 249 -8.33 -39.44 -2.45
N ARG A 250 -8.96 -38.55 -3.24
CA ARG A 250 -10.38 -38.61 -3.69
C ARG A 250 -10.78 -37.37 -4.49
N THR A 251 -10.99 -37.52 -5.80
CA THR A 251 -12.28 -37.65 -6.51
C THR A 251 -13.18 -36.41 -6.49
N SER A 252 -13.21 -35.77 -7.65
CA SER A 252 -14.16 -34.80 -8.17
C SER A 252 -15.64 -35.12 -7.89
N GLY A 253 -16.29 -34.28 -7.09
CA GLY A 253 -17.74 -34.22 -6.94
C GLY A 253 -18.27 -32.89 -7.45
N VAL A 254 -19.08 -32.94 -8.50
CA VAL A 254 -19.75 -31.81 -9.16
C VAL A 254 -20.98 -31.42 -8.32
N HIS A 255 -21.03 -30.18 -7.81
CA HIS A 255 -22.24 -29.61 -7.21
C HIS A 255 -22.96 -28.71 -8.22
N GLY A 256 -24.24 -29.04 -8.47
CA GLY A 256 -25.13 -28.34 -9.38
C GLY A 256 -25.62 -27.00 -8.83
N ALA A 257 -25.69 -26.00 -9.72
CA ALA A 257 -26.24 -24.69 -9.45
C ALA A 257 -27.78 -24.72 -9.54
N GLY A 258 -28.46 -24.29 -8.47
CA GLY A 258 -29.89 -24.01 -8.48
C GLY A 258 -30.22 -22.66 -9.15
N PRO A 259 -31.46 -22.45 -9.60
CA PRO A 259 -31.86 -21.25 -10.34
C PRO A 259 -31.90 -20.01 -9.44
N ALA A 260 -31.33 -18.91 -9.94
CA ALA A 260 -31.27 -17.63 -9.26
C ALA A 260 -32.65 -16.98 -9.22
N GLU A 261 -33.26 -16.94 -8.04
CA GLU A 261 -34.45 -16.16 -7.75
C GLU A 261 -34.05 -14.67 -7.65
N SER A 262 -34.65 -13.82 -8.49
CA SER A 262 -34.35 -12.39 -8.52
C SER A 262 -34.95 -11.70 -7.28
N LEU A 263 -34.09 -11.23 -6.38
CA LEU A 263 -34.50 -10.48 -5.19
C LEU A 263 -34.90 -9.03 -5.55
N PRO A 264 -35.89 -8.46 -4.83
CA PRO A 264 -36.33 -7.08 -5.02
C PRO A 264 -35.23 -6.08 -4.60
N GLU A 265 -35.03 -5.05 -5.43
CA GLU A 265 -34.11 -3.94 -5.17
C GLU A 265 -34.68 -3.06 -4.04
N GLU A 266 -34.27 -3.31 -2.79
CA GLU A 266 -34.52 -2.35 -1.71
C GLU A 266 -33.63 -1.09 -1.87
N PRO A 267 -34.12 0.11 -1.54
CA PRO A 267 -33.35 1.35 -1.62
C PRO A 267 -32.11 1.31 -0.72
N LEU A 268 -30.93 1.55 -1.32
CA LEU A 268 -29.62 1.54 -0.67
C LEU A 268 -29.53 2.45 0.56
N GLU A 269 -30.39 3.48 0.66
CA GLU A 269 -30.44 4.44 1.76
C GLU A 269 -30.63 3.80 3.14
N ARG A 270 -31.23 2.60 3.23
CA ARG A 270 -31.38 1.88 4.51
C ARG A 270 -30.07 1.38 5.11
N PHE A 271 -29.03 1.17 4.31
CA PHE A 271 -27.77 0.61 4.78
C PHE A 271 -26.76 1.67 5.27
N PHE A 272 -27.01 2.96 4.99
CA PHE A 272 -26.04 4.04 5.25
C PHE A 272 -26.45 5.01 6.38
N ASN A 273 -27.66 4.87 6.95
CA ASN A 273 -28.17 5.72 8.03
C ASN A 273 -28.26 4.97 9.37
N ALA A 274 -27.14 4.52 9.93
CA ALA A 274 -27.04 3.94 11.27
C ALA A 274 -25.92 4.57 12.08
#